data_AF-A0A3A8G1K6-F1
#
_entry.id   AF-A0A3A8G1K6-F1
#
_cell.length_a   1.000
_cell.length_b   1.000
_cell.length_c   1.000
_cell.angle_alpha   90.00
_cell.angle_beta   90.00
_cell.angle_gamma   90.00
#
_symmetry.space_group_name_H-M   'P 1'
#
loop_
_entity.id
_entity.type
_entity.pdbx_description
1 polymer ?
#
loop_
_entity_poly.entity_id
_entity_poly.type
_entity_poly.pdbx_seq_one_letter_code
_entity_poly.pdbx_strand_id
1 'polypeptide(L)'
;MTMRPSLPLAALLGAALSFLPGCESTKSSGPSASDTRAQDAASVQASEAWARARVGDRVTYSFNATRGPEPRGGGTARTIQGQLTLEVVAVQQPWVWVRAAYRDEGGRPLSQVRLAQDLIIPVRADVSRPLDVPRGGTATAEVASSAGRSWEAVRYVSDQRSFDGPLRTRVYANAPGPLYLARGLIEASTESAGFRVPGGYQLKLQEVREGSAEASAPVPALERPLGPGAYYERYVDVGPAPGVQRVCFSAERGYLLRTEGPVDANAAPCSDFSQAEPEPLEELLMGLPSEVVFTEDWPPAAAANGTRGTFSAEGHDVPALITQSNEDVEGTQRVFTDTYAADPWAPGLAGLPYEARFQPLANSTDRVVTGGKREPEGGTRIVRWGSWLAGQK
;
A
#
# COMPACT_ATOMS: atom_id res chain seq x y z
N MET A 1 41.47 -13.32 -12.62
CA MET A 1 40.28 -12.56 -13.03
C MET A 1 39.07 -13.26 -12.44
N THR A 2 38.62 -12.79 -11.28
CA THR A 2 37.58 -13.41 -10.46
C THR A 2 36.37 -12.48 -10.48
N MET A 3 35.36 -12.81 -11.28
CA MET A 3 34.06 -12.14 -11.21
C MET A 3 33.26 -12.77 -10.06
N ARG A 4 32.88 -11.93 -9.08
CA ARG A 4 31.94 -12.30 -8.02
C ARG A 4 30.52 -12.30 -8.61
N PRO A 5 29.69 -13.32 -8.32
CA PRO A 5 28.31 -13.35 -8.74
C PRO A 5 27.48 -12.32 -7.95
N SER A 6 26.68 -11.54 -8.66
CA SER A 6 25.61 -10.71 -8.12
C SER A 6 24.38 -11.58 -7.87
N LEU A 7 24.03 -11.78 -6.60
CA LEU A 7 22.79 -12.43 -6.17
C LEU A 7 21.60 -11.49 -6.39
N PRO A 8 20.46 -11.95 -6.91
CA PRO A 8 19.21 -11.21 -6.82
C PRO A 8 18.63 -11.34 -5.40
N LEU A 9 18.60 -10.22 -4.69
CA LEU A 9 17.90 -10.04 -3.41
C LEU A 9 16.38 -10.07 -3.65
N ALA A 10 15.81 -11.25 -3.84
CA ALA A 10 14.35 -11.44 -3.91
C ALA A 10 13.93 -12.83 -3.41
N ALA A 11 14.50 -13.29 -2.31
CA ALA A 11 13.98 -14.40 -1.52
C ALA A 11 14.64 -14.35 -0.14
N LEU A 12 13.92 -13.84 0.86
CA LEU A 12 14.05 -14.08 2.31
C LEU A 12 13.46 -12.90 3.09
N LEU A 13 12.15 -12.78 3.14
CA LEU A 13 11.44 -12.10 4.23
C LEU A 13 10.13 -12.85 4.46
N GLY A 14 10.18 -13.84 5.34
CA GLY A 14 9.01 -14.65 5.62
C GLY A 14 9.27 -15.84 6.54
N ALA A 15 9.98 -15.64 7.65
CA ALA A 15 9.81 -16.44 8.88
C ALA A 15 10.71 -15.93 10.02
N ALA A 16 10.12 -15.96 11.22
CA ALA A 16 10.73 -16.00 12.54
C ALA A 16 11.27 -14.69 13.14
N LEU A 17 10.47 -14.09 14.04
CA LEU A 17 10.97 -13.60 15.33
C LEU A 17 9.87 -13.80 16.40
N SER A 18 9.90 -14.96 17.04
CA SER A 18 9.26 -15.18 18.34
C SER A 18 10.34 -15.56 19.36
N PHE A 19 10.56 -14.63 20.29
CA PHE A 19 11.19 -14.71 21.62
C PHE A 19 12.61 -15.27 21.76
N LEU A 20 13.56 -14.40 22.16
CA LEU A 20 14.41 -14.62 23.34
C LEU A 20 14.76 -13.26 24.00
N PRO A 21 15.05 -13.23 25.33
CA PRO A 21 14.97 -12.04 26.18
C PRO A 21 16.32 -11.31 26.36
N GLY A 22 16.23 -10.02 26.67
CA GLY A 22 17.26 -9.28 27.41
C GLY A 22 18.24 -8.46 26.56
N CYS A 23 17.94 -7.17 26.39
CA CYS A 23 18.94 -6.11 26.36
C CYS A 23 18.34 -4.84 26.97
N GLU A 24 19.11 -4.24 27.86
CA GLU A 24 18.71 -3.19 28.80
C GLU A 24 18.19 -1.92 28.13
N SER A 25 17.22 -1.34 28.84
CA SER A 25 16.52 -0.10 28.59
C SER A 25 17.46 1.12 28.44
N THR A 26 17.64 1.60 27.21
CA THR A 26 17.82 3.05 26.99
C THR A 26 16.43 3.68 26.93
N LYS A 27 16.12 4.51 27.95
CA LYS A 27 14.86 5.27 28.06
C LYS A 27 14.67 6.11 26.79
N SER A 28 13.83 5.62 25.88
CA SER A 28 13.08 6.47 24.97
C SER A 28 12.18 7.35 25.84
N SER A 29 12.35 8.66 25.75
CA SER A 29 11.37 9.59 26.30
C SER A 29 10.06 9.32 25.56
N GLY A 30 9.15 8.59 26.21
CA GLY A 30 7.80 8.41 25.70
C GLY A 30 7.14 9.77 25.46
N PRO A 31 6.12 9.82 24.58
CA PRO A 31 5.39 11.06 24.30
C PRO A 31 4.96 11.71 25.62
N SER A 32 5.08 13.03 25.72
CA SER A 32 4.70 13.74 26.94
C SER A 32 3.19 13.62 27.15
N ALA A 33 2.72 13.70 28.39
CA ALA A 33 1.28 13.56 28.70
C ALA A 33 0.40 14.58 27.94
N SER A 34 0.97 15.72 27.55
CA SER A 34 0.30 16.72 26.70
C SER A 34 0.17 16.27 25.25
N ASP A 35 1.17 15.55 24.72
CA ASP A 35 1.15 15.00 23.35
C ASP A 35 0.13 13.88 23.23
N THR A 36 0.05 13.00 24.23
CA THR A 36 -0.96 11.93 24.29
C THR A 36 -2.37 12.52 24.33
N ARG A 37 -2.59 13.56 25.15
CA ARG A 37 -3.91 14.20 25.28
C ARG A 37 -4.36 14.91 24.00
N ALA A 38 -3.44 15.52 23.25
CA ALA A 38 -3.74 16.15 21.96
C ALA A 38 -4.03 15.10 20.87
N GLN A 39 -3.33 13.96 20.89
CA GLN A 39 -3.58 12.84 19.99
C GLN A 39 -4.93 12.16 20.28
N ASP A 40 -5.25 11.92 21.55
CA ASP A 40 -6.54 11.37 21.99
C ASP A 40 -7.72 12.26 21.56
N ALA A 41 -7.58 13.58 21.67
CA ALA A 41 -8.61 14.52 21.23
C ALA A 41 -8.78 14.51 19.70
N ALA A 42 -7.68 14.45 18.95
CA ALA A 42 -7.71 14.41 17.49
C ALA A 42 -8.28 13.10 16.94
N SER A 43 -8.02 11.95 17.59
CA SER A 43 -8.53 10.63 17.19
C SER A 43 -10.04 10.50 17.44
N VAL A 44 -10.54 11.05 18.54
CA VAL A 44 -11.98 11.15 18.83
C VAL A 44 -12.68 12.06 17.81
N GLN A 45 -12.12 13.25 17.55
CA GLN A 45 -12.67 14.17 16.55
C GLN A 45 -12.68 13.57 15.13
N ALA A 46 -11.63 12.83 14.76
CA ALA A 46 -11.58 12.13 13.48
C ALA A 46 -12.64 11.02 13.39
N SER A 47 -12.84 10.26 14.46
CA SER A 47 -13.89 9.22 14.50
C SER A 47 -15.28 9.80 14.32
N GLU A 48 -15.57 10.93 14.98
CA GLU A 48 -16.83 11.65 14.77
C GLU A 48 -16.96 12.25 13.36
N ALA A 49 -15.85 12.69 12.76
CA ALA A 49 -15.84 13.25 11.42
C ALA A 49 -16.20 12.19 10.36
N TRP A 50 -15.69 10.96 10.49
CA TRP A 50 -16.09 9.85 9.62
C TRP A 50 -17.58 9.52 9.70
N ALA A 51 -18.17 9.55 10.90
CA ALA A 51 -19.61 9.36 11.07
C ALA A 51 -20.45 10.46 10.38
N ARG A 52 -19.86 11.66 10.17
CA ARG A 52 -20.47 12.81 9.48
C ARG A 52 -19.93 13.03 8.07
N ALA A 53 -19.30 12.02 7.46
CA ALA A 53 -18.79 12.10 6.10
C ALA A 53 -19.89 12.49 5.10
N ARG A 54 -19.55 13.37 4.16
CA ARG A 54 -20.47 13.92 3.17
C ARG A 54 -19.96 13.69 1.76
N VAL A 55 -20.86 13.37 0.85
CA VAL A 55 -20.49 13.26 -0.57
C VAL A 55 -19.93 14.61 -1.04
N GLY A 56 -18.73 14.56 -1.62
CA GLY A 56 -17.97 15.73 -2.07
C GLY A 56 -16.94 16.28 -1.08
N ASP A 57 -16.86 15.74 0.16
CA ASP A 57 -15.73 15.99 1.06
C ASP A 57 -14.45 15.62 0.31
N ARG A 58 -13.53 16.59 0.17
CA ARG A 58 -12.35 16.46 -0.69
C ARG A 58 -11.13 17.11 -0.07
N VAL A 59 -10.00 16.43 -0.20
CA VAL A 59 -8.66 16.98 0.07
C VAL A 59 -7.76 16.72 -1.14
N THR A 60 -6.99 17.73 -1.53
CA THR A 60 -6.03 17.61 -2.62
C THR A 60 -4.67 18.06 -2.14
N TYR A 61 -3.66 17.26 -2.46
CA TYR A 61 -2.26 17.49 -2.13
C TYR A 61 -1.43 17.55 -3.42
N SER A 62 -0.43 18.42 -3.47
CA SER A 62 0.68 18.27 -4.41
C SER A 62 1.65 17.23 -3.86
N PHE A 63 2.14 16.32 -4.68
CA PHE A 63 3.19 15.38 -4.30
C PHE A 63 4.39 15.46 -5.26
N ASN A 64 5.54 15.08 -4.73
CA ASN A 64 6.77 14.86 -5.48
C ASN A 64 7.50 13.67 -4.89
N ALA A 65 7.79 12.65 -5.69
CA ALA A 65 8.60 11.50 -5.31
C ALA A 65 9.84 11.44 -6.21
N THR A 66 11.00 11.24 -5.59
CA THR A 66 12.29 11.25 -6.26
C THR A 66 13.15 10.07 -5.84
N ARG A 67 13.89 9.55 -6.80
CA ARG A 67 14.98 8.60 -6.60
C ARG A 67 16.18 9.13 -7.37
N GLY A 68 17.28 9.35 -6.67
CA GLY A 68 18.57 9.72 -7.25
C GLY A 68 19.26 8.53 -7.92
N PRO A 69 20.39 8.79 -8.59
CA PRO A 69 21.13 7.74 -9.28
C PRO A 69 21.73 6.75 -8.28
N GLU A 70 21.82 5.48 -8.67
CA GLU A 70 22.51 4.48 -7.87
C GLU A 70 24.03 4.68 -7.92
N PRO A 71 24.74 4.77 -6.78
CA PRO A 71 26.18 5.05 -6.75
C PRO A 71 27.09 4.04 -7.44
N ARG A 72 26.60 2.80 -7.67
CA ARG A 72 27.40 1.67 -8.19
C ARG A 72 26.69 0.81 -9.24
N GLY A 73 25.46 1.14 -9.61
CA GLY A 73 24.58 0.26 -10.39
C GLY A 73 24.06 0.85 -11.71
N GLY A 74 24.43 2.07 -12.07
CA GLY A 74 24.00 2.68 -13.35
C GLY A 74 22.50 3.04 -13.41
N GLY A 75 21.75 2.91 -12.31
CA GLY A 75 20.35 3.31 -12.23
C GLY A 75 20.20 4.83 -12.46
N THR A 76 19.29 5.21 -13.35
CA THR A 76 18.97 6.62 -13.64
C THR A 76 18.13 7.23 -12.54
N ALA A 77 18.31 8.54 -12.33
CA ALA A 77 17.42 9.29 -11.46
C ALA A 77 15.98 9.25 -12.02
N ARG A 78 14.99 9.09 -11.14
CA ARG A 78 13.58 9.06 -11.47
C ARG A 78 12.82 10.06 -10.61
N THR A 79 11.83 10.70 -11.21
CA THR A 79 10.99 11.67 -10.51
C THR A 79 9.58 11.56 -11.05
N ILE A 80 8.61 11.65 -10.14
CA ILE A 80 7.20 11.74 -10.45
C ILE A 80 6.58 12.79 -9.55
N GLN A 81 5.77 13.66 -10.14
CA GLN A 81 5.10 14.74 -9.45
C GLN A 81 3.67 14.89 -9.97
N GLY A 82 2.81 15.48 -9.14
CA GLY A 82 1.43 15.68 -9.51
C GLY A 82 0.56 15.99 -8.30
N GLN A 83 -0.70 15.59 -8.40
CA GLN A 83 -1.70 15.80 -7.36
C GLN A 83 -2.30 14.48 -6.89
N LEU A 84 -2.41 14.31 -5.58
CA LEU A 84 -3.20 13.26 -4.93
C LEU A 84 -4.51 13.88 -4.44
N THR A 85 -5.65 13.38 -4.91
CA THR A 85 -6.97 13.79 -4.43
C THR A 85 -7.66 12.64 -3.73
N LEU A 86 -8.17 12.88 -2.52
CA LEU A 86 -9.11 12.00 -1.83
C LEU A 86 -10.48 12.67 -1.82
N GLU A 87 -11.51 11.94 -2.22
CA GLU A 87 -12.88 12.46 -2.28
C GLU A 87 -13.88 11.41 -1.85
N VAL A 88 -14.83 11.79 -0.98
CA VAL A 88 -16.00 10.97 -0.69
C VAL A 88 -16.93 11.00 -1.88
N VAL A 89 -17.10 9.85 -2.53
CA VAL A 89 -17.92 9.70 -3.74
C VAL A 89 -19.27 9.05 -3.48
N ALA A 90 -19.43 8.32 -2.37
CA ALA A 90 -20.71 7.78 -1.94
C ALA A 90 -20.70 7.56 -0.42
N VAL A 91 -21.88 7.64 0.19
CA VAL A 91 -22.09 7.35 1.62
C VAL A 91 -23.34 6.48 1.74
N GLN A 92 -23.17 5.29 2.31
CA GLN A 92 -24.26 4.37 2.67
C GLN A 92 -23.87 3.76 4.01
N GLN A 93 -24.32 4.39 5.09
CA GLN A 93 -23.90 4.04 6.44
C GLN A 93 -24.07 2.53 6.71
N PRO A 94 -23.07 1.87 7.32
CA PRO A 94 -21.89 2.46 7.97
C PRO A 94 -20.69 2.75 7.05
N TRP A 95 -20.86 2.63 5.74
CA TRP A 95 -19.77 2.70 4.76
C TRP A 95 -19.67 4.06 4.07
N VAL A 96 -18.44 4.50 3.85
CA VAL A 96 -18.06 5.71 3.13
C VAL A 96 -17.09 5.30 2.02
N TRP A 97 -17.42 5.61 0.77
CA TRP A 97 -16.55 5.30 -0.37
C TRP A 97 -15.70 6.50 -0.70
N VAL A 98 -14.40 6.34 -0.52
CA VAL A 98 -13.39 7.33 -0.86
C VAL A 98 -12.73 6.95 -2.17
N ARG A 99 -12.68 7.89 -3.10
CA ARG A 99 -11.87 7.79 -4.31
C ARG A 99 -10.51 8.41 -4.05
N ALA A 100 -9.44 7.66 -4.31
CA ALA A 100 -8.08 8.18 -4.40
C ALA A 100 -7.68 8.29 -5.88
N ALA A 101 -7.18 9.45 -6.28
CA ALA A 101 -6.79 9.73 -7.66
C ALA A 101 -5.43 10.45 -7.70
N TYR A 102 -4.53 9.94 -8.54
CA TYR A 102 -3.25 10.59 -8.85
C TYR A 102 -3.31 11.18 -10.25
N ARG A 103 -3.02 12.47 -10.37
CA ARG A 103 -3.10 13.22 -11.63
C ARG A 103 -1.85 14.06 -11.84
N ASP A 104 -1.54 14.38 -13.10
CA ASP A 104 -0.54 15.42 -13.39
C ASP A 104 -1.07 16.81 -12.98
N GLU A 105 -0.24 17.84 -13.07
CA GLU A 105 -0.63 19.22 -12.73
C GLU A 105 -1.78 19.76 -13.62
N GLY A 106 -1.98 19.17 -14.80
CA GLY A 106 -3.08 19.48 -15.71
C GLY A 106 -4.36 18.68 -15.45
N GLY A 107 -4.40 17.85 -14.40
CA GLY A 107 -5.55 17.02 -14.05
C GLY A 107 -5.71 15.74 -14.89
N ARG A 108 -4.72 15.37 -15.71
CA ARG A 108 -4.74 14.16 -16.55
C ARG A 108 -4.21 12.95 -15.77
N PRO A 109 -4.60 11.71 -16.14
CA PRO A 109 -3.97 10.52 -15.59
C PRO A 109 -2.45 10.55 -15.74
N LEU A 110 -1.73 10.04 -14.73
CA LEU A 110 -0.28 9.85 -14.83
C LEU A 110 0.06 8.75 -15.83
N SER A 111 1.24 8.84 -16.45
CA SER A 111 1.72 7.85 -17.42
C SER A 111 2.12 6.52 -16.77
N GLN A 112 2.46 6.54 -15.48
CA GLN A 112 2.87 5.36 -14.73
C GLN A 112 1.66 4.49 -14.44
N VAL A 113 1.67 3.27 -14.97
CA VAL A 113 0.53 2.33 -14.94
C VAL A 113 -0.03 2.16 -13.53
N ARG A 114 0.84 2.05 -12.51
CA ARG A 114 0.47 1.94 -11.08
C ARG A 114 -0.42 3.08 -10.57
N LEU A 115 -0.29 4.29 -11.10
CA LEU A 115 -1.03 5.47 -10.63
C LEU A 115 -2.01 6.03 -11.67
N ALA A 116 -2.18 5.33 -12.80
CA ALA A 116 -2.97 5.81 -13.93
C ALA A 116 -4.49 5.73 -13.71
N GLN A 117 -4.95 4.96 -12.72
CA GLN A 117 -6.36 4.71 -12.47
C GLN A 117 -6.81 5.23 -11.09
N ASP A 118 -8.07 5.62 -11.02
CA ASP A 118 -8.73 5.95 -9.75
C ASP A 118 -8.93 4.66 -8.94
N LEU A 119 -8.62 4.74 -7.65
CA LEU A 119 -8.75 3.66 -6.68
C LEU A 119 -9.94 3.94 -5.76
N ILE A 120 -10.68 2.89 -5.42
CA ILE A 120 -11.83 2.98 -4.51
C ILE A 120 -11.48 2.35 -3.17
N ILE A 121 -11.84 3.06 -2.10
CA ILE A 121 -11.53 2.72 -0.72
C ILE A 121 -12.83 2.80 0.09
N PRO A 122 -13.57 1.70 0.26
CA PRO A 122 -14.66 1.64 1.21
C PRO A 122 -14.10 1.68 2.63
N VAL A 123 -14.52 2.66 3.42
CA VAL A 123 -14.11 2.89 4.80
C VAL A 123 -15.33 2.78 5.68
N ARG A 124 -15.23 1.96 6.73
CA ARG A 124 -16.23 1.85 7.77
C ARG A 124 -16.13 3.03 8.73
N ALA A 125 -17.25 3.74 8.92
CA ALA A 125 -17.31 4.99 9.67
C ALA A 125 -17.63 4.81 11.17
N ASP A 126 -18.29 3.71 11.55
CA ASP A 126 -18.61 3.42 12.95
C ASP A 126 -17.39 2.91 13.73
N VAL A 127 -17.49 3.00 15.06
CA VAL A 127 -16.45 2.56 15.99
C VAL A 127 -16.65 1.08 16.32
N SER A 128 -15.86 0.20 15.70
CA SER A 128 -15.86 -1.24 16.02
C SER A 128 -14.89 -1.57 17.16
N ARG A 129 -13.76 -0.86 17.23
CA ARG A 129 -12.70 -0.96 18.25
C ARG A 129 -11.89 0.34 18.36
N PRO A 130 -11.13 0.56 19.44
CA PRO A 130 -10.12 1.61 19.48
C PRO A 130 -9.06 1.35 18.41
N LEU A 131 -8.80 2.35 17.57
CA LEU A 131 -7.71 2.35 16.61
C LEU A 131 -6.89 3.60 16.89
N ASP A 132 -5.71 3.42 17.46
CA ASP A 132 -4.75 4.50 17.55
C ASP A 132 -3.36 3.97 17.20
N VAL A 133 -2.71 4.68 16.29
CA VAL A 133 -1.34 4.42 15.87
C VAL A 133 -0.56 5.65 16.28
N PRO A 134 0.28 5.54 17.33
CA PRO A 134 1.06 6.66 17.81
C PRO A 134 1.87 7.27 16.66
N ARG A 135 1.84 8.60 16.57
CA ARG A 135 2.66 9.30 15.60
C ARG A 135 4.11 9.25 16.06
N GLY A 136 4.99 8.67 15.25
CA GLY A 136 6.41 8.55 15.56
C GLY A 136 7.18 9.86 15.41
N GLY A 137 8.20 10.06 16.25
CA GLY A 137 9.09 11.22 16.21
C GLY A 137 8.83 12.25 17.30
N THR A 138 9.68 13.28 17.34
CA THR A 138 9.58 14.41 18.28
C THR A 138 8.43 15.33 17.86
N ALA A 139 7.50 15.58 18.77
CA ALA A 139 6.34 16.44 18.56
C ALA A 139 6.65 17.90 18.90
N THR A 140 6.26 18.83 18.01
CA THR A 140 6.38 20.27 18.21
C THR A 140 5.11 20.96 17.71
N ALA A 141 4.45 21.76 18.55
CA ALA A 141 3.30 22.56 18.14
C ALA A 141 3.73 23.69 17.20
N GLU A 142 2.95 23.95 16.15
CA GLU A 142 3.19 25.02 15.19
C GLU A 142 1.90 25.56 14.58
N VAL A 143 2.01 26.68 13.86
CA VAL A 143 0.94 27.20 13.00
C VAL A 143 1.36 27.05 11.55
N ALA A 144 0.71 26.15 10.82
CA ALA A 144 1.00 25.87 9.42
C ALA A 144 0.06 26.67 8.51
N SER A 145 0.57 27.30 7.45
CA SER A 145 -0.27 27.98 6.45
C SER A 145 -0.32 27.16 5.17
N SER A 146 -1.50 26.64 4.83
CA SER A 146 -1.69 25.74 3.68
C SER A 146 -3.14 25.75 3.20
N ALA A 147 -3.39 25.50 1.90
CA ALA A 147 -4.72 25.60 1.27
C ALA A 147 -5.47 26.90 1.60
N GLY A 148 -4.76 28.04 1.54
CA GLY A 148 -5.33 29.38 1.77
C GLY A 148 -5.76 29.66 3.21
N ARG A 149 -5.40 28.82 4.19
CA ARG A 149 -5.77 29.00 5.60
C ARG A 149 -4.63 28.68 6.56
N SER A 150 -4.75 29.14 7.80
CA SER A 150 -3.83 28.81 8.89
C SER A 150 -4.41 27.71 9.77
N TRP A 151 -3.54 26.79 10.18
CA TRP A 151 -3.89 25.59 10.95
C TRP A 151 -3.07 25.57 12.23
N GLU A 152 -3.72 25.42 13.37
CA GLU A 152 -3.04 24.94 14.56
C GLU A 152 -2.67 23.48 14.34
N ALA A 153 -1.38 23.16 14.44
CA ALA A 153 -0.84 21.89 14.01
C ALA A 153 0.24 21.36 14.96
N VAL A 154 0.56 20.07 14.81
CA VAL A 154 1.70 19.43 15.45
C VAL A 154 2.58 18.82 14.36
N ARG A 155 3.86 19.20 14.39
CA ARG A 155 4.92 18.60 13.59
C ARG A 155 5.55 17.44 14.33
N TYR A 156 5.72 16.33 13.65
CA TYR A 156 6.46 15.15 14.12
C TYR A 156 7.70 14.97 13.26
N VAL A 157 8.87 14.91 13.90
CA VAL A 157 10.16 14.70 13.22
C VAL A 157 10.83 13.44 13.75
N SER A 158 11.15 12.50 12.85
CA SER A 158 11.92 11.30 13.15
C SER A 158 13.17 11.28 12.27
N ASP A 159 14.34 11.55 12.85
CA ASP A 159 15.63 11.49 12.15
C ASP A 159 16.33 10.16 12.47
N GLN A 160 16.32 9.22 11.53
CA GLN A 160 16.98 7.93 11.67
C GLN A 160 18.26 7.83 10.82
N ARG A 161 18.74 8.96 10.27
CA ARG A 161 19.87 8.95 9.33
C ARG A 161 21.19 8.49 9.97
N SER A 162 21.31 8.56 11.30
CA SER A 162 22.47 8.03 12.03
C SER A 162 22.60 6.51 11.97
N PHE A 163 21.54 5.79 11.61
CA PHE A 163 21.50 4.32 11.49
C PHE A 163 21.00 3.89 10.11
N ASP A 164 21.38 4.64 9.07
CA ASP A 164 20.97 4.38 7.70
C ASP A 164 19.43 4.35 7.49
N GLY A 165 18.69 5.08 8.34
CA GLY A 165 17.26 5.29 8.19
C GLY A 165 16.92 6.63 7.49
N PRO A 166 15.63 6.89 7.24
CA PRO A 166 15.18 8.15 6.66
C PRO A 166 15.06 9.27 7.70
N LEU A 167 15.06 10.51 7.21
CA LEU A 167 14.47 11.64 7.93
C LEU A 167 12.99 11.74 7.53
N ARG A 168 12.08 11.67 8.49
CA ARG A 168 10.64 11.80 8.26
C ARG A 168 10.10 13.01 8.99
N THR A 169 9.31 13.80 8.29
CA THR A 169 8.53 14.90 8.86
C THR A 169 7.07 14.74 8.50
N ARG A 170 6.18 14.96 9.47
CA ARG A 170 4.73 14.98 9.26
C ARG A 170 4.13 16.16 10.02
N VAL A 171 3.20 16.88 9.42
CA VAL A 171 2.49 17.99 10.04
C VAL A 171 1.00 17.69 9.99
N TYR A 172 0.35 17.67 11.15
CA TYR A 172 -1.07 17.36 11.27
C TYR A 172 -1.83 18.51 11.92
N ALA A 173 -3.00 18.85 11.38
CA ALA A 173 -3.95 19.78 12.01
C ALA A 173 -4.50 19.19 13.32
N ASN A 174 -4.67 20.04 14.33
CA ASN A 174 -5.34 19.69 15.58
C ASN A 174 -6.85 19.52 15.39
N ALA A 175 -7.46 20.41 14.60
CA ALA A 175 -8.86 20.38 14.22
C ALA A 175 -8.98 20.08 12.70
N PRO A 176 -9.15 18.81 12.31
CA PRO A 176 -8.94 18.41 10.91
C PRO A 176 -10.04 18.90 9.96
N GLY A 177 -11.28 19.07 10.41
CA GLY A 177 -12.41 19.32 9.49
C GLY A 177 -12.45 18.25 8.39
N PRO A 178 -12.55 18.60 7.09
CA PRO A 178 -12.50 17.61 5.99
C PRO A 178 -11.15 16.89 5.82
N LEU A 179 -10.08 17.30 6.52
CA LEU A 179 -8.80 16.56 6.56
C LEU A 179 -8.89 15.19 7.26
N TYR A 180 -10.06 14.81 7.79
CA TYR A 180 -10.26 13.49 8.39
C TYR A 180 -9.96 12.34 7.41
N LEU A 181 -10.09 12.58 6.09
CA LEU A 181 -9.73 11.63 5.02
C LEU A 181 -8.25 11.21 5.04
N ALA A 182 -7.37 12.03 5.65
CA ALA A 182 -5.95 11.76 5.83
C ALA A 182 -5.50 12.10 7.27
N ARG A 183 -6.36 11.84 8.27
CA ARG A 183 -6.07 12.01 9.71
C ARG A 183 -5.51 13.39 10.10
N GLY A 184 -5.89 14.43 9.37
CA GLY A 184 -5.43 15.81 9.60
C GLY A 184 -4.15 16.20 8.87
N LEU A 185 -3.60 15.37 7.98
CA LEU A 185 -2.30 15.61 7.35
C LEU A 185 -2.31 16.91 6.51
N ILE A 186 -1.37 17.80 6.80
CA ILE A 186 -1.13 19.06 6.06
C ILE A 186 0.09 18.93 5.17
N GLU A 187 1.17 18.34 5.70
CA GLU A 187 2.46 18.22 5.03
C GLU A 187 3.13 16.91 5.45
N ALA A 188 3.80 16.27 4.51
CA ALA A 188 4.66 15.13 4.79
C ALA A 188 5.94 15.25 3.96
N SER A 189 7.07 14.90 4.57
CA SER A 189 8.31 14.67 3.84
C SER A 189 9.05 13.44 4.37
N THR A 190 9.68 12.72 3.45
CA THR A 190 10.59 11.62 3.76
C THR A 190 11.84 11.83 2.93
N GLU A 191 13.00 11.95 3.57
CA GLU A 191 14.29 12.02 2.91
C GLU A 191 15.06 10.73 3.17
N SER A 192 15.42 10.04 2.09
CA SER A 192 16.22 8.82 2.14
C SER A 192 17.70 9.21 2.22
N ALA A 193 18.35 8.94 3.36
CA ALA A 193 19.79 9.18 3.51
C ALA A 193 20.62 7.89 3.65
N GLY A 194 20.00 6.76 4.02
CA GLY A 194 20.74 5.59 4.53
C GLY A 194 21.23 4.52 3.55
N PHE A 195 20.84 4.56 2.27
CA PHE A 195 21.22 3.50 1.33
C PHE A 195 22.09 4.00 0.18
N ARG A 196 22.71 5.18 0.35
CA ARG A 196 23.51 5.90 -0.65
C ARG A 196 22.77 6.27 -1.95
N VAL A 197 21.51 5.88 -2.11
CA VAL A 197 20.62 6.37 -3.16
C VAL A 197 19.84 7.56 -2.57
N PRO A 198 20.22 8.81 -2.88
CA PRO A 198 19.47 9.96 -2.38
C PRO A 198 18.07 9.93 -2.99
N GLY A 199 17.09 10.49 -2.30
CA GLY A 199 15.73 10.53 -2.80
C GLY A 199 14.77 10.83 -1.68
N GLY A 200 13.48 10.78 -1.99
CA GLY A 200 12.49 11.09 -1.00
C GLY A 200 11.11 11.33 -1.58
N TYR A 201 10.23 11.70 -0.68
CA TYR A 201 8.84 12.00 -0.96
C TYR A 201 8.47 13.30 -0.26
N GLN A 202 7.68 14.13 -0.92
CA GLN A 202 7.10 15.34 -0.37
C GLN A 202 5.62 15.39 -0.74
N LEU A 203 4.79 15.80 0.22
CA LEU A 203 3.36 16.01 0.07
C LEU A 203 2.99 17.31 0.77
N LYS A 204 2.21 18.16 0.11
CA LYS A 204 1.72 19.42 0.68
C LYS A 204 0.27 19.65 0.29
N LEU A 205 -0.54 20.00 1.28
CA LEU A 205 -1.96 20.29 1.10
C LEU A 205 -2.15 21.50 0.17
N GLN A 206 -3.07 21.39 -0.78
CA GLN A 206 -3.39 22.42 -1.77
C GLN A 206 -4.83 22.90 -1.65
N GLU A 207 -5.77 21.97 -1.47
CA GLU A 207 -7.20 22.26 -1.40
C GLU A 207 -7.86 21.41 -0.32
N VAL A 208 -8.84 22.01 0.36
CA VAL A 208 -9.77 21.30 1.24
C VAL A 208 -11.16 21.84 0.96
N ARG A 209 -12.08 20.95 0.64
CA ARG A 209 -13.48 21.26 0.33
C ARG A 209 -14.41 20.36 1.13
N GLU A 210 -15.44 20.97 1.69
CA GLU A 210 -16.51 20.27 2.39
C GLU A 210 -17.61 19.88 1.40
N GLY A 211 -18.10 18.66 1.54
CA GLY A 211 -19.20 18.12 0.75
C GLY A 211 -20.57 18.62 1.23
N SER A 212 -21.62 18.13 0.57
CA SER A 212 -23.00 18.43 0.95
C SER A 212 -23.64 17.25 1.67
N ALA A 213 -24.38 17.52 2.75
CA ALA A 213 -25.19 16.52 3.43
C ALA A 213 -26.40 16.05 2.60
N GLU A 214 -26.81 16.85 1.62
CA GLU A 214 -27.94 16.55 0.73
C GLU A 214 -27.51 15.80 -0.54
N ALA A 215 -26.20 15.77 -0.81
CA ALA A 215 -25.67 15.07 -1.97
C ALA A 215 -25.71 13.55 -1.75
N SER A 216 -26.30 12.84 -2.70
CA SER A 216 -26.30 11.39 -2.77
C SER A 216 -25.77 10.95 -4.13
N ALA A 217 -25.01 9.86 -4.14
CA ALA A 217 -24.42 9.28 -5.33
C ALA A 217 -24.45 7.75 -5.19
N PRO A 218 -24.59 7.01 -6.30
CA PRO A 218 -24.61 5.55 -6.26
C PRO A 218 -23.27 5.00 -5.77
N VAL A 219 -23.34 3.91 -5.02
CA VAL A 219 -22.15 3.20 -4.56
C VAL A 219 -21.33 2.71 -5.77
N PRO A 220 -20.04 3.07 -5.89
CA PRO A 220 -19.20 2.60 -6.97
C PRO A 220 -18.92 1.11 -6.84
N ALA A 221 -18.85 0.41 -7.97
CA ALA A 221 -18.39 -0.97 -8.00
C ALA A 221 -16.92 -1.07 -7.57
N LEU A 222 -16.57 -2.13 -6.84
CA LEU A 222 -15.20 -2.43 -6.43
C LEU A 222 -14.41 -3.11 -7.57
N GLU A 223 -14.39 -2.50 -8.76
CA GLU A 223 -13.63 -3.02 -9.90
C GLU A 223 -12.12 -2.88 -9.69
N ARG A 224 -11.69 -1.77 -9.08
CA ARG A 224 -10.28 -1.43 -8.76
C ARG A 224 -10.14 -1.02 -7.29
N PRO A 225 -10.34 -1.94 -6.35
CA PRO A 225 -10.19 -1.63 -4.94
C PRO A 225 -8.71 -1.36 -4.63
N LEU A 226 -8.41 -0.33 -3.84
CA LEU A 226 -7.07 -0.18 -3.24
C LEU A 226 -6.73 -1.43 -2.39
N GLY A 227 -7.75 -2.01 -1.79
CA GLY A 227 -7.68 -3.19 -0.95
C GLY A 227 -8.99 -3.36 -0.22
N PRO A 228 -9.39 -2.40 0.64
CA PRO A 228 -10.58 -2.51 1.47
C PRO A 228 -11.82 -2.97 0.72
N GLY A 229 -12.55 -3.91 1.31
CA GLY A 229 -13.75 -4.50 0.69
C GLY A 229 -13.47 -5.62 -0.29
N ALA A 230 -12.20 -5.97 -0.51
CA ALA A 230 -11.77 -7.06 -1.38
C ALA A 230 -10.82 -8.03 -0.66
N TYR A 231 -10.60 -9.16 -1.32
CA TYR A 231 -9.73 -10.25 -0.87
C TYR A 231 -9.10 -10.95 -2.07
N TYR A 232 -8.03 -11.69 -1.82
CA TYR A 232 -7.53 -12.69 -2.74
C TYR A 232 -7.04 -13.92 -1.99
N GLU A 233 -7.06 -15.04 -2.67
CA GLU A 233 -6.52 -16.32 -2.21
C GLU A 233 -5.32 -16.68 -3.06
N ARG A 234 -4.26 -17.14 -2.38
CA ARG A 234 -3.09 -17.71 -3.03
C ARG A 234 -2.81 -19.08 -2.47
N TYR A 235 -2.49 -20.01 -3.35
CA TYR A 235 -1.91 -21.28 -2.96
C TYR A 235 -0.40 -21.09 -2.78
N VAL A 236 0.14 -21.65 -1.70
CA VAL A 236 1.57 -21.66 -1.38
C VAL A 236 2.03 -23.12 -1.29
N ASP A 237 2.97 -23.51 -2.16
CA ASP A 237 3.44 -24.90 -2.27
C ASP A 237 4.31 -25.32 -1.07
N VAL A 238 5.16 -24.41 -0.59
CA VAL A 238 6.21 -24.70 0.40
C VAL A 238 6.30 -23.56 1.41
N GLY A 239 6.46 -23.89 2.67
CA GLY A 239 6.56 -22.94 3.77
C GLY A 239 6.11 -23.55 5.09
N PRO A 240 6.03 -22.76 6.18
CA PRO A 240 5.56 -23.25 7.48
C PRO A 240 4.08 -23.65 7.47
N ALA A 241 3.30 -23.16 6.50
CA ALA A 241 1.87 -23.47 6.33
C ALA A 241 1.52 -23.52 4.82
N PRO A 242 1.87 -24.63 4.12
CA PRO A 242 1.49 -24.80 2.72
C PRO A 242 -0.03 -24.97 2.60
N GLY A 243 -0.58 -24.54 1.47
CA GLY A 243 -2.03 -24.55 1.23
C GLY A 243 -2.55 -23.20 0.75
N VAL A 244 -3.88 -23.08 0.74
CA VAL A 244 -4.55 -21.84 0.35
C VAL A 244 -4.57 -20.87 1.53
N GLN A 245 -4.00 -19.70 1.29
CA GLN A 245 -4.02 -18.57 2.22
C GLN A 245 -4.91 -17.48 1.63
N ARG A 246 -5.74 -16.87 2.47
CA ARG A 246 -6.56 -15.71 2.09
C ARG A 246 -5.96 -14.45 2.71
N VAL A 247 -5.85 -13.41 1.88
CA VAL A 247 -5.51 -12.06 2.31
C VAL A 247 -6.77 -11.20 2.21
N CYS A 248 -7.10 -10.57 3.32
CA CYS A 248 -8.32 -9.78 3.50
C CYS A 248 -7.96 -8.33 3.80
N PHE A 249 -8.72 -7.40 3.22
CA PHE A 249 -8.52 -5.97 3.41
C PHE A 249 -9.81 -5.30 3.87
N SER A 250 -9.70 -4.45 4.87
CA SER A 250 -10.75 -3.54 5.33
C SER A 250 -10.15 -2.16 5.60
N ALA A 251 -11.01 -1.17 5.80
CA ALA A 251 -10.60 0.13 6.31
C ALA A 251 -11.61 0.63 7.32
N GLU A 252 -11.10 1.28 8.36
CA GLU A 252 -11.90 1.88 9.42
C GLU A 252 -11.32 3.24 9.78
N ARG A 253 -12.15 4.29 9.68
CA ARG A 253 -11.83 5.65 10.18
C ARG A 253 -10.42 6.17 9.83
N GLY A 254 -9.97 5.95 8.59
CA GLY A 254 -8.66 6.41 8.10
C GLY A 254 -7.50 5.44 8.36
N TYR A 255 -7.79 4.22 8.79
CA TYR A 255 -6.82 3.14 8.91
C TYR A 255 -7.17 1.99 7.97
N LEU A 256 -6.15 1.39 7.37
CA LEU A 256 -6.22 0.14 6.62
C LEU A 256 -5.96 -1.02 7.57
N LEU A 257 -6.73 -2.09 7.38
CA LEU A 257 -6.66 -3.31 8.15
C LEU A 257 -6.40 -4.46 7.20
N ARG A 258 -5.37 -5.26 7.48
CA ARG A 258 -5.00 -6.44 6.71
C ARG A 258 -4.98 -7.66 7.61
N THR A 259 -5.59 -8.75 7.15
CA THR A 259 -5.41 -10.06 7.76
C THR A 259 -4.96 -11.06 6.70
N GLU A 260 -4.19 -12.04 7.14
CA GLU A 260 -3.71 -13.12 6.29
C GLU A 260 -3.70 -14.41 7.10
N GLY A 261 -4.19 -15.49 6.50
CA GLY A 261 -4.19 -16.79 7.16
C GLY A 261 -4.68 -17.92 6.26
N PRO A 262 -4.56 -19.17 6.71
CA PRO A 262 -5.14 -20.31 6.02
C PRO A 262 -6.66 -20.17 5.93
N VAL A 263 -7.26 -20.73 4.89
CA VAL A 263 -8.71 -20.65 4.67
C VAL A 263 -9.31 -21.98 4.25
N ASP A 264 -10.46 -22.30 4.82
CA ASP A 264 -11.26 -23.45 4.38
C ASP A 264 -11.99 -23.14 3.06
N ALA A 265 -12.22 -24.16 2.24
CA ALA A 265 -12.81 -24.00 0.90
C ALA A 265 -14.15 -23.24 0.87
N ASN A 266 -14.92 -23.26 1.96
CA ASN A 266 -16.24 -22.64 2.08
C ASN A 266 -16.29 -21.48 3.10
N ALA A 267 -15.14 -20.97 3.56
CA ALA A 267 -15.13 -19.89 4.53
C ALA A 267 -15.68 -18.58 3.93
N ALA A 268 -16.52 -17.87 4.70
CA ALA A 268 -16.99 -16.54 4.35
C ALA A 268 -15.80 -15.61 4.01
N PRO A 269 -15.90 -14.74 2.99
CA PRO A 269 -14.75 -14.02 2.42
C PRO A 269 -13.83 -13.37 3.44
N CYS A 270 -14.33 -12.45 4.26
CA CYS A 270 -13.57 -11.78 5.33
C CYS A 270 -14.54 -11.41 6.46
N SER A 271 -14.31 -11.88 7.68
CA SER A 271 -15.26 -11.68 8.79
C SER A 271 -14.65 -11.06 10.05
N ASP A 272 -13.33 -11.13 10.23
CA ASP A 272 -12.67 -10.66 11.45
C ASP A 272 -11.39 -9.87 11.12
N PHE A 273 -11.36 -8.63 11.61
CA PHE A 273 -10.20 -7.74 11.57
C PHE A 273 -9.79 -7.28 12.98
N SER A 274 -10.31 -7.91 14.04
CA SER A 274 -10.10 -7.52 15.44
C SER A 274 -8.64 -7.60 15.88
N GLN A 275 -7.83 -8.43 15.21
CA GLN A 275 -6.38 -8.58 15.43
C GLN A 275 -5.52 -7.92 14.35
N ALA A 276 -6.12 -7.28 13.33
CA ALA A 276 -5.34 -6.60 12.30
C ALA A 276 -4.62 -5.39 12.90
N GLU A 277 -3.33 -5.26 12.62
CA GLU A 277 -2.59 -4.05 12.95
C GLU A 277 -3.07 -2.90 12.05
N PRO A 278 -3.48 -1.76 12.62
CA PRO A 278 -3.92 -0.62 11.83
C PRO A 278 -2.74 0.08 11.17
N GLU A 279 -2.84 0.29 9.86
CA GLU A 279 -1.92 1.12 9.10
C GLU A 279 -2.62 2.43 8.71
N PRO A 280 -2.04 3.62 8.98
CA PRO A 280 -2.64 4.87 8.53
C PRO A 280 -2.79 4.93 7.00
N LEU A 281 -4.00 5.21 6.52
CA LEU A 281 -4.30 5.24 5.08
C LEU A 281 -3.40 6.22 4.33
N GLU A 282 -3.10 7.38 4.94
CA GLU A 282 -2.21 8.36 4.35
C GLU A 282 -0.79 7.82 4.10
N GLU A 283 -0.26 6.94 4.95
CA GLU A 283 1.09 6.39 4.75
C GLU A 283 1.13 5.44 3.56
N LEU A 284 0.10 4.61 3.34
CA LEU A 284 0.01 3.78 2.12
C LEU A 284 -0.07 4.66 0.87
N LEU A 285 -0.93 5.68 0.87
CA LEU A 285 -1.12 6.58 -0.28
C LEU A 285 0.14 7.39 -0.60
N MET A 286 0.93 7.75 0.41
CA MET A 286 2.24 8.37 0.21
C MET A 286 3.30 7.35 -0.27
N GLY A 287 3.14 6.08 0.09
CA GLY A 287 3.96 4.97 -0.37
C GLY A 287 3.86 4.72 -1.87
N LEU A 288 2.66 4.83 -2.47
CA LEU A 288 2.46 4.45 -3.89
C LEU A 288 3.36 5.22 -4.88
N PRO A 289 3.50 6.56 -4.85
CA PRO A 289 4.45 7.26 -5.72
C PRO A 289 5.91 6.92 -5.44
N SER A 290 6.22 6.61 -4.16
CA SER A 290 7.57 6.17 -3.78
C SER A 290 7.86 4.81 -4.43
N GLU A 291 6.96 3.84 -4.33
CA GLU A 291 7.11 2.54 -5.00
C GLU A 291 7.32 2.70 -6.51
N VAL A 292 6.62 3.62 -7.17
CA VAL A 292 6.77 3.85 -8.61
C VAL A 292 8.16 4.36 -8.98
N VAL A 293 8.81 5.19 -8.17
CA VAL A 293 10.19 5.63 -8.48
C VAL A 293 11.25 4.58 -8.13
N PHE A 294 10.94 3.66 -7.20
CA PHE A 294 11.83 2.56 -6.82
C PHE A 294 11.67 1.30 -7.67
N THR A 295 10.46 1.06 -8.19
CA THR A 295 10.15 -0.05 -9.10
C THR A 295 10.21 0.41 -10.55
N GLU A 296 10.28 -0.55 -11.47
CA GLU A 296 10.18 -0.26 -12.90
C GLU A 296 8.73 -0.04 -13.33
N ASP A 297 8.54 0.66 -14.45
CA ASP A 297 7.22 0.76 -15.07
C ASP A 297 6.68 -0.64 -15.39
N TRP A 298 5.36 -0.74 -15.55
CA TRP A 298 4.70 -2.00 -15.90
C TRP A 298 4.67 -2.20 -17.42
N PRO A 299 4.93 -3.42 -17.94
CA PRO A 299 5.34 -4.62 -17.21
C PRO A 299 6.79 -4.50 -16.68
N PRO A 300 7.15 -5.19 -15.58
CA PRO A 300 8.52 -5.22 -15.09
C PRO A 300 9.50 -5.60 -16.22
N ALA A 301 10.74 -5.10 -16.23
CA ALA A 301 11.64 -5.35 -17.37
C ALA A 301 11.90 -6.84 -17.61
N ALA A 302 11.94 -7.64 -16.54
CA ALA A 302 12.01 -9.10 -16.62
C ALA A 302 10.87 -9.71 -17.46
N ALA A 303 9.69 -9.07 -17.45
CA ALA A 303 8.48 -9.50 -18.14
C ALA A 303 8.19 -8.78 -19.45
N ALA A 304 8.92 -7.71 -19.80
CA ALA A 304 8.71 -6.96 -21.03
C ALA A 304 8.80 -7.83 -22.30
N ASN A 305 9.67 -8.85 -22.29
CA ASN A 305 9.84 -9.81 -23.38
C ASN A 305 9.25 -11.20 -23.06
N GLY A 306 8.36 -11.28 -22.07
CA GLY A 306 7.68 -12.52 -21.70
C GLY A 306 6.79 -13.07 -22.81
N THR A 307 6.54 -14.38 -22.78
CA THR A 307 5.60 -15.02 -23.70
C THR A 307 4.18 -14.64 -23.32
N ARG A 308 3.39 -14.17 -24.30
CA ARG A 308 1.97 -13.87 -24.08
C ARG A 308 1.19 -15.16 -23.85
N GLY A 309 0.34 -15.15 -22.83
CA GLY A 309 -0.54 -16.25 -22.49
C GLY A 309 -1.82 -15.78 -21.82
N THR A 310 -2.52 -16.72 -21.19
CA THR A 310 -3.69 -16.44 -20.35
C THR A 310 -3.46 -17.06 -18.98
N PHE A 311 -3.70 -16.27 -17.94
CA PHE A 311 -3.78 -16.75 -16.57
C PHE A 311 -5.24 -16.95 -16.20
N SER A 312 -5.59 -18.14 -15.71
CA SER A 312 -6.95 -18.48 -15.30
C SER A 312 -7.04 -18.83 -13.82
N ALA A 313 -8.04 -18.30 -13.12
CA ALA A 313 -8.33 -18.57 -11.71
C ALA A 313 -9.81 -18.32 -11.40
N GLU A 314 -10.49 -19.31 -10.80
CA GLU A 314 -11.93 -19.26 -10.44
C GLU A 314 -12.86 -18.54 -11.46
N GLY A 315 -12.78 -18.91 -12.74
CA GLY A 315 -13.65 -18.32 -13.78
C GLY A 315 -13.24 -16.93 -14.26
N HIS A 316 -12.08 -16.43 -13.83
CA HIS A 316 -11.42 -15.26 -14.38
C HIS A 316 -10.35 -15.66 -15.37
N ASP A 317 -10.34 -15.01 -16.53
CA ASP A 317 -9.26 -15.10 -17.52
C ASP A 317 -8.57 -13.74 -17.67
N VAL A 318 -7.26 -13.75 -17.52
CA VAL A 318 -6.42 -12.54 -17.53
C VAL A 318 -5.32 -12.69 -18.56
N PRO A 319 -5.21 -11.78 -19.56
CA PRO A 319 -4.05 -11.74 -20.43
C PRO A 319 -2.77 -11.63 -19.61
N ALA A 320 -1.79 -12.49 -19.88
CA ALA A 320 -0.60 -12.63 -19.05
C ALA A 320 0.70 -12.58 -19.85
N LEU A 321 1.79 -12.20 -19.17
CA LEU A 321 3.17 -12.29 -19.64
C LEU A 321 3.88 -13.33 -18.78
N ILE A 322 4.34 -14.41 -19.42
CA ILE A 322 5.01 -15.53 -18.75
C ILE A 322 6.50 -15.44 -19.05
N THR A 323 7.30 -15.38 -18.00
CA THR A 323 8.76 -15.31 -18.08
C THR A 323 9.36 -16.56 -17.50
N GLN A 324 10.48 -16.99 -18.08
CA GLN A 324 11.26 -18.08 -17.55
C GLN A 324 12.73 -17.66 -17.50
N SER A 325 13.36 -17.80 -16.34
CA SER A 325 14.80 -17.64 -16.18
C SER A 325 15.42 -18.94 -15.68
N ASN A 326 16.69 -19.14 -16.03
CA ASN A 326 17.46 -20.30 -15.62
C ASN A 326 18.68 -19.77 -14.85
N GLU A 327 18.87 -20.23 -13.61
CA GLU A 327 20.00 -19.80 -12.77
C GLU A 327 20.67 -21.02 -12.14
N ASP A 328 22.00 -20.99 -12.06
CA ASP A 328 22.75 -21.95 -11.26
C ASP A 328 22.86 -21.41 -9.83
N VAL A 329 22.20 -22.07 -8.89
CA VAL A 329 22.21 -21.71 -7.48
C VAL A 329 22.86 -22.85 -6.72
N GLU A 330 24.05 -22.59 -6.19
CA GLU A 330 24.85 -23.55 -5.41
C GLU A 330 25.16 -24.87 -6.16
N GLY A 331 25.39 -24.79 -7.47
CA GLY A 331 25.71 -25.95 -8.31
C GLY A 331 24.48 -26.76 -8.74
N THR A 332 23.28 -26.28 -8.41
CA THR A 332 22.01 -26.85 -8.87
C THR A 332 21.34 -25.87 -9.83
N GLN A 333 21.16 -26.30 -11.06
CA GLN A 333 20.40 -25.54 -12.05
C GLN A 333 18.93 -25.46 -11.63
N ARG A 334 18.44 -24.23 -11.51
CA ARG A 334 17.05 -23.91 -11.21
C ARG A 334 16.39 -23.20 -12.38
N VAL A 335 15.09 -23.36 -12.45
CA VAL A 335 14.21 -22.70 -13.41
C VAL A 335 13.18 -21.91 -12.62
N PHE A 336 13.16 -20.60 -12.79
CA PHE A 336 12.13 -19.73 -12.24
C PHE A 336 11.14 -19.39 -13.33
N THR A 337 9.84 -19.52 -13.03
CA THR A 337 8.76 -19.09 -13.91
C THR A 337 7.92 -18.08 -13.17
N ASP A 338 7.72 -16.91 -13.75
CA ASP A 338 6.78 -15.90 -13.24
C ASP A 338 5.70 -15.64 -14.27
N THR A 339 4.48 -15.41 -13.80
CA THR A 339 3.33 -15.03 -14.62
C THR A 339 2.81 -13.69 -14.13
N TYR A 340 2.97 -12.64 -14.93
CA TYR A 340 2.48 -11.30 -14.64
C TYR A 340 1.20 -11.03 -15.44
N ALA A 341 0.32 -10.15 -14.94
CA ALA A 341 -0.73 -9.58 -15.78
C ALA A 341 -0.11 -8.78 -16.94
N ALA A 342 -0.58 -8.96 -18.17
CA ALA A 342 -0.14 -8.12 -19.29
C ALA A 342 -0.61 -6.67 -19.12
N ASP A 343 -1.83 -6.50 -18.58
CA ASP A 343 -2.38 -5.22 -18.12
C ASP A 343 -2.98 -5.43 -16.71
N PRO A 344 -2.44 -4.77 -15.66
CA PRO A 344 -2.91 -4.93 -14.29
C PRO A 344 -4.30 -4.30 -14.07
N TRP A 345 -4.80 -3.55 -15.05
CA TRP A 345 -6.14 -2.96 -15.07
C TRP A 345 -7.11 -3.71 -15.99
N ALA A 346 -6.72 -4.86 -16.53
CA ALA A 346 -7.59 -5.66 -17.39
C ALA A 346 -8.90 -6.04 -16.66
N PRO A 347 -10.05 -6.08 -17.37
CA PRO A 347 -11.34 -6.43 -16.77
C PRO A 347 -11.37 -7.77 -16.04
N GLY A 348 -10.57 -8.74 -16.50
CA GLY A 348 -10.43 -10.05 -15.85
C GLY A 348 -9.99 -9.95 -14.39
N LEU A 349 -9.25 -8.90 -14.01
CA LEU A 349 -8.77 -8.65 -12.65
C LEU A 349 -9.75 -7.85 -11.79
N ALA A 350 -10.98 -7.56 -12.27
CA ALA A 350 -11.97 -6.83 -11.48
C ALA A 350 -12.16 -7.46 -10.09
N GLY A 351 -12.14 -6.62 -9.03
CA GLY A 351 -12.23 -7.08 -7.65
C GLY A 351 -10.91 -7.53 -7.02
N LEU A 352 -9.82 -7.70 -7.78
CA LEU A 352 -8.51 -8.00 -7.21
C LEU A 352 -7.93 -6.74 -6.52
N PRO A 353 -7.46 -6.83 -5.26
CA PRO A 353 -6.77 -5.73 -4.56
C PRO A 353 -5.57 -5.17 -5.31
N TYR A 354 -5.31 -3.87 -5.13
CA TYR A 354 -4.20 -3.15 -5.79
C TYR A 354 -2.86 -3.87 -5.66
N GLU A 355 -2.47 -4.32 -4.46
CA GLU A 355 -1.16 -4.96 -4.25
C GLU A 355 -0.95 -6.18 -5.15
N ALA A 356 -1.97 -7.04 -5.29
CA ALA A 356 -1.87 -8.30 -6.01
C ALA A 356 -1.86 -8.11 -7.54
N ARG A 357 -2.39 -6.99 -8.05
CA ARG A 357 -2.34 -6.65 -9.49
C ARG A 357 -0.92 -6.39 -9.98
N PHE A 358 -0.07 -5.91 -9.08
CA PHE A 358 1.28 -5.46 -9.39
C PHE A 358 2.37 -6.39 -8.86
N GLN A 359 2.00 -7.66 -8.65
CA GLN A 359 2.86 -8.78 -8.30
C GLN A 359 2.66 -9.92 -9.33
N PRO A 360 3.53 -10.94 -9.37
CA PRO A 360 3.26 -12.14 -10.15
C PRO A 360 1.93 -12.78 -9.70
N LEU A 361 1.05 -13.07 -10.66
CA LEU A 361 -0.18 -13.84 -10.44
C LEU A 361 0.13 -15.31 -10.12
N ALA A 362 1.28 -15.80 -10.61
CA ALA A 362 1.89 -17.04 -10.19
C ALA A 362 3.41 -16.95 -10.31
N ASN A 363 4.11 -17.66 -9.43
CA ASN A 363 5.52 -17.97 -9.57
C ASN A 363 5.79 -19.44 -9.21
N SER A 364 6.80 -20.02 -9.83
CA SER A 364 7.24 -21.39 -9.52
C SER A 364 8.74 -21.54 -9.73
N THR A 365 9.34 -22.39 -8.91
CA THR A 365 10.74 -22.78 -8.97
C THR A 365 10.81 -24.29 -9.19
N ASP A 366 11.51 -24.71 -10.23
CA ASP A 366 11.86 -26.11 -10.47
C ASP A 366 13.38 -26.30 -10.35
N ARG A 367 13.81 -27.37 -9.70
CA ARG A 367 15.20 -27.86 -9.82
C ARG A 367 15.35 -28.73 -11.06
N VAL A 368 16.48 -28.61 -11.74
CA VAL A 368 16.84 -29.47 -12.86
C VAL A 368 17.73 -30.59 -12.34
N VAL A 369 17.21 -31.81 -12.37
CA VAL A 369 17.95 -33.01 -11.96
C VAL A 369 18.68 -33.66 -13.13
N THR A 370 19.49 -34.69 -12.84
CA THR A 370 20.25 -35.44 -13.86
C THR A 370 19.34 -35.88 -15.01
N GLY A 371 19.80 -35.63 -16.25
CA GLY A 371 19.01 -35.90 -17.45
C GLY A 371 18.08 -34.76 -17.86
N GLY A 372 18.13 -33.59 -17.20
CA GLY A 372 17.38 -32.39 -17.59
C GLY A 372 15.92 -32.38 -17.13
N LYS A 373 15.51 -33.35 -16.31
CA LYS A 373 14.15 -33.41 -15.75
C LYS A 373 13.96 -32.28 -14.74
N ARG A 374 12.79 -31.63 -14.78
CA ARG A 374 12.38 -30.62 -13.81
C ARG A 374 11.62 -31.27 -12.66
N GLU A 375 11.95 -30.89 -11.43
CA GLU A 375 11.23 -31.27 -10.24
C GLU A 375 10.82 -30.02 -9.46
N PRO A 376 9.54 -29.87 -9.09
CA PRO A 376 9.05 -28.67 -8.42
C PRO A 376 9.68 -28.53 -7.03
N GLU A 377 10.22 -27.35 -6.74
CA GLU A 377 10.74 -26.97 -5.42
C GLU A 377 9.78 -26.05 -4.66
N GLY A 378 8.86 -25.36 -5.35
CA GLY A 378 7.82 -24.56 -4.73
C GLY A 378 7.34 -23.41 -5.60
N GLY A 379 6.43 -22.61 -5.07
CA GLY A 379 5.76 -21.56 -5.82
C GLY A 379 4.57 -20.99 -5.07
N THR A 380 4.00 -19.94 -5.67
CA THR A 380 2.75 -19.34 -5.24
C THR A 380 1.87 -19.09 -6.46
N ARG A 381 0.56 -19.17 -6.27
CA ARG A 381 -0.40 -18.90 -7.35
C ARG A 381 -1.66 -18.28 -6.78
N ILE A 382 -2.12 -17.17 -7.34
CA ILE A 382 -3.46 -16.65 -7.06
C ILE A 382 -4.48 -17.66 -7.58
N VAL A 383 -5.40 -18.09 -6.73
CA VAL A 383 -6.40 -19.11 -7.07
C VAL A 383 -7.83 -18.56 -7.12
N ARG A 384 -8.08 -17.46 -6.42
CA ARG A 384 -9.40 -16.82 -6.29
C ARG A 384 -9.24 -15.36 -5.83
N TRP A 385 -10.19 -14.49 -6.16
CA TRP A 385 -10.32 -13.16 -5.56
C TRP A 385 -11.75 -12.66 -5.69
N GLY A 386 -12.06 -11.56 -5.00
CA GLY A 386 -13.34 -10.91 -5.16
C GLY A 386 -13.56 -9.78 -4.16
N SER A 387 -14.78 -9.24 -4.20
CA SER A 387 -15.24 -8.27 -3.20
C SER A 387 -16.17 -8.94 -2.20
N TRP A 388 -16.03 -8.57 -0.93
CA TRP A 388 -16.86 -9.07 0.17
C TRP A 388 -17.88 -8.04 0.67
N LEU A 389 -17.75 -6.79 0.20
CA LEU A 389 -18.76 -5.74 0.41
C LEU A 389 -19.84 -5.72 -0.68
N ALA A 390 -19.69 -6.48 -1.76
CA ALA A 390 -20.70 -6.60 -2.81
C ALA A 390 -21.88 -7.46 -2.33
N GLY A 391 -22.83 -6.84 -1.64
CA GLY A 391 -24.01 -7.53 -1.12
C GLY A 391 -25.13 -6.63 -0.60
N GLN A 392 -24.94 -5.31 -0.55
CA GLN A 392 -26.02 -4.38 -0.22
C GLN A 392 -26.61 -3.81 -1.51
N LYS A 393 -27.47 -4.60 -2.16
CA LYS A 393 -28.46 -4.06 -3.10
C LYS A 393 -29.63 -3.48 -2.34
#